data_AF-A0A3G2G502-F1
#
_entry.id   AF-A0A3G2G502-F1
#
_cell.length_a   1.000
_cell.length_b   1.000
_cell.length_c   1.000
_cell.angle_alpha   90.00
_cell.angle_beta   90.00
_cell.angle_gamma   90.00
#
_symmetry.space_group_name_H-M   'P 1'
#
loop_
_entity.id
_entity.type
_entity.pdbx_description
1 polymer ?
#
loop_
_entity_poly.entity_id
_entity_poly.type
_entity_poly.pdbx_seq_one_letter_code
_entity_poly.pdbx_strand_id
1 'polypeptide(L)' 'MGGALDKIKGKLKIHSALERGFKQIYGYTSDTDGIRHALTEDNNCDFEDAKFMLVSCSAFINYLVIKADKAGITFN' A
#
# COMPACT_ATOMS: atom_id res chain seq x y z
N MET A 1 2.79 0.67 2.68
CA MET A 1 1.78 -0.39 2.40
C MET A 1 2.23 -1.76 2.87
N GLY A 2 3.37 -2.29 2.39
CA GLY A 2 3.79 -3.68 2.67
C GLY A 2 3.86 -4.07 4.15
N GLY A 3 4.61 -3.33 4.96
CA GLY A 3 4.77 -3.66 6.39
C GLY A 3 3.48 -3.59 7.23
N ALA A 4 2.47 -2.84 6.78
CA ALA A 4 1.17 -2.81 7.44
C ALA A 4 0.37 -4.10 7.21
N LEU A 5 0.43 -4.67 5.99
CA LEU A 5 -0.24 -5.94 5.64
C LEU A 5 0.29 -7.11 6.45
N ASP A 6 1.60 -7.17 6.66
CA ASP A 6 2.18 -8.28 7.41
C ASP A 6 1.83 -8.20 8.91
N LYS A 7 1.70 -6.99 9.49
CA LYS A 7 1.27 -6.80 10.89
C LYS A 7 -0.20 -7.15 11.16
N ILE A 8 -1.06 -7.07 10.16
CA ILE A 8 -2.48 -7.38 10.26
C ILE A 8 -2.84 -8.78 9.73
N LYS A 9 -1.86 -9.48 9.15
CA LYS A 9 -2.04 -10.82 8.61
C LYS A 9 -2.53 -11.77 9.71
N GLY A 10 -3.62 -12.48 9.45
CA GLY A 10 -4.28 -13.37 10.43
C GLY A 10 -5.20 -12.66 11.42
N LYS A 11 -5.12 -11.33 11.58
CA LYS A 11 -6.04 -10.54 12.41
C LYS A 11 -7.21 -9.98 11.59
N LEU A 12 -6.98 -9.70 10.31
CA LEU A 12 -7.99 -9.23 9.37
C LEU A 12 -8.26 -10.25 8.27
N LYS A 13 -9.55 -10.54 8.03
CA LYS A 13 -9.99 -11.26 6.83
C LYS A 13 -9.93 -10.32 5.62
N ILE A 14 -8.80 -10.37 4.94
CA ILE A 14 -8.58 -9.75 3.63
C ILE A 14 -8.55 -10.88 2.59
N HIS A 15 -9.21 -10.68 1.46
CA HIS A 15 -9.17 -11.66 0.38
C HIS A 15 -7.73 -11.82 -0.13
N SER A 16 -7.25 -13.05 -0.31
CA SER A 16 -5.86 -13.34 -0.67
C SER A 16 -5.41 -12.68 -1.97
N ALA A 17 -6.30 -12.57 -2.97
CA ALA A 17 -6.01 -11.84 -4.20
C ALA A 17 -5.80 -10.33 -3.96
N LEU A 18 -6.58 -9.73 -3.05
CA LEU A 18 -6.46 -8.31 -2.71
C LEU A 18 -5.17 -8.03 -1.94
N GLU A 19 -4.79 -8.91 -1.00
CA GLU A 19 -3.49 -8.83 -0.31
C GLU A 19 -2.33 -8.86 -1.31
N ARG A 20 -2.36 -9.81 -2.26
CA ARG A 20 -1.34 -9.91 -3.32
C ARG A 20 -1.29 -8.65 -4.18
N GLY A 21 -2.45 -8.12 -4.58
CA GLY A 21 -2.54 -6.87 -5.35
C GLY A 21 -1.84 -5.70 -4.65
N PHE A 22 -2.13 -5.48 -3.36
CA PHE A 22 -1.46 -4.42 -2.60
C PHE A 22 0.04 -4.63 -2.46
N LYS A 23 0.49 -5.90 -2.32
CA LYS A 23 1.92 -6.23 -2.28
C LYS A 23 2.61 -5.92 -3.62
N GLN A 24 1.98 -6.23 -4.75
CA GLN A 24 2.52 -5.92 -6.08
C GLN A 24 2.56 -4.40 -6.32
N ILE A 25 1.51 -3.65 -5.96
CA ILE A 25 1.48 -2.19 -6.08
C ILE A 25 2.60 -1.55 -5.24
N TYR A 26 2.81 -2.04 -4.01
CA TYR A 26 3.89 -1.56 -3.17
C TYR A 26 5.28 -1.95 -3.70
N GLY A 27 5.40 -3.16 -4.26
CA GLY A 27 6.61 -3.62 -4.95
C GLY A 27 6.98 -2.70 -6.11
N TYR A 28 6.01 -2.37 -6.97
CA TYR A 28 6.20 -1.41 -8.07
C TYR A 28 6.77 -0.07 -7.61
N THR A 29 6.34 0.46 -6.45
CA THR A 29 6.92 1.72 -5.93
C THR A 29 8.35 1.62 -5.42
N SER A 30 8.80 0.42 -5.07
CA SER A 30 10.09 0.17 -4.41
C SER A 30 11.11 -0.49 -5.33
N ASP A 31 10.70 -0.87 -6.54
CA ASP A 31 11.58 -1.42 -7.56
C ASP A 31 12.43 -0.31 -8.21
N THR A 32 13.49 -0.71 -8.89
CA THR A 32 14.53 0.12 -9.50
C THR A 32 13.97 1.14 -10.51
N ASP A 33 12.87 0.82 -11.21
CA ASP A 33 12.12 1.73 -12.10
C ASP A 33 10.90 2.39 -11.40
N GLY A 34 10.78 2.22 -10.08
CA GLY A 34 9.65 2.65 -9.29
C GLY A 34 9.73 4.10 -8.84
N ILE A 35 8.57 4.63 -8.43
CA ILE A 35 8.37 6.01 -7.96
C ILE A 35 9.40 6.45 -6.89
N ARG A 36 9.86 5.53 -6.03
CA ARG A 36 10.81 5.86 -4.95
C ARG A 36 12.26 5.97 -5.43
N HIS A 37 12.62 5.29 -6.51
CA HIS A 37 13.94 5.41 -7.15
C HIS A 37 14.03 6.67 -8.02
N ALA A 38 12.94 7.04 -8.69
CA ALA A 38 12.84 8.27 -9.51
C ALA A 38 13.06 9.59 -8.71
N LEU A 39 12.95 9.55 -7.39
CA LEU A 39 13.28 10.69 -6.50
C LEU A 39 14.79 10.93 -6.33
N THR A 40 15.64 9.97 -6.73
CA THR A 40 17.07 9.95 -6.38
C THR A 40 17.98 10.01 -7.61
N GLU A 41 17.61 9.36 -8.72
CA GLU A 41 18.37 9.36 -9.98
C GLU A 41 17.36 9.30 -11.15
N ASP A 42 17.37 10.33 -12.00
CA ASP A 42 16.51 10.57 -13.18
C ASP A 42 14.99 10.33 -13.03
N ASN A 43 14.22 11.40 -13.22
CA ASN A 43 12.76 11.42 -13.08
C ASN A 43 12.08 10.58 -14.18
N ASN A 44 11.87 9.29 -13.93
CA ASN A 44 11.00 8.41 -14.73
C ASN A 44 9.60 8.24 -14.11
N CYS A 45 9.24 9.05 -13.10
CA CYS A 45 7.91 9.03 -12.48
C CYS A 45 7.03 10.11 -13.10
N ASP A 46 6.04 9.71 -13.87
CA ASP A 46 5.05 10.63 -14.41
C ASP A 46 4.10 11.14 -13.31
N PHE A 47 3.46 12.27 -13.56
CA PHE A 47 2.54 12.90 -12.60
C PHE A 47 1.35 11.99 -12.26
N GLU A 48 0.84 11.25 -13.24
CA GLU A 48 -0.22 10.25 -13.08
C GLU A 48 0.17 9.13 -12.12
N ASP A 49 1.42 8.65 -12.18
CA ASP A 49 1.91 7.58 -11.31
C ASP A 49 2.02 8.07 -9.88
N ALA A 50 2.58 9.27 -9.69
CA ALA A 50 2.65 9.92 -8.38
C ALA A 50 1.25 10.14 -7.78
N LYS A 51 0.30 10.63 -8.60
CA LYS A 51 -1.09 10.86 -8.18
C LYS A 51 -1.80 9.55 -7.86
N PHE A 52 -1.67 8.54 -8.72
CA PHE A 52 -2.24 7.22 -8.50
C PHE A 52 -1.75 6.63 -7.19
N MET A 53 -0.45 6.74 -6.91
CA MET A 53 0.14 6.22 -5.69
C MET A 53 -0.35 6.95 -4.45
N LEU A 54 -0.42 8.28 -4.47
CA LEU A 54 -0.92 9.08 -3.36
C LEU A 54 -2.37 8.70 -2.99
N VAL A 55 -3.24 8.62 -3.99
CA VAL A 55 -4.65 8.26 -3.81
C VAL A 55 -4.78 6.82 -3.32
N SER A 56 -4.06 5.88 -3.95
CA SER A 56 -4.09 4.47 -3.58
C SER A 56 -3.58 4.22 -2.17
N CYS A 57 -2.51 4.89 -1.75
CA CYS A 57 -2.00 4.85 -0.37
C CYS A 57 -3.03 5.33 0.64
N SER A 58 -3.67 6.46 0.36
CA SER A 58 -4.68 7.06 1.24
C SER A 58 -5.90 6.15 1.38
N ALA A 59 -6.42 5.66 0.27
CA ALA A 59 -7.56 4.74 0.23
C ALA A 59 -7.25 3.43 0.97
N PHE A 60 -6.04 2.90 0.80
CA PHE A 60 -5.60 1.68 1.47
C PHE A 60 -5.53 1.82 2.99
N ILE A 61 -4.94 2.90 3.50
CA ILE A 61 -4.89 3.14 4.95
C ILE A 61 -6.31 3.27 5.51
N ASN A 62 -7.17 4.03 4.84
CA ASN A 62 -8.56 4.17 5.26
C ASN A 62 -9.30 2.81 5.29
N TYR A 63 -9.13 2.00 4.25
CA TYR A 63 -9.68 0.64 4.18
C TYR A 63 -9.20 -0.22 5.35
N LEU A 64 -7.90 -0.19 5.68
CA LEU A 64 -7.34 -0.95 6.78
C LEU A 64 -7.86 -0.49 8.15
N VAL A 65 -7.99 0.81 8.37
CA VAL A 65 -8.54 1.37 9.61
C VAL A 65 -9.98 0.90 9.81
N ILE A 66 -10.83 1.02 8.79
CA ILE A 66 -12.24 0.57 8.86
C ILE A 66 -12.32 -0.95 9.09
N LYS A 67 -11.45 -1.73 8.43
CA LYS A 67 -11.41 -3.17 8.62
C LYS A 67 -10.98 -3.55 10.04
N ALA A 68 -9.96 -2.88 10.58
CA ALA A 68 -9.45 -3.08 11.93
C ALA A 68 -10.49 -2.73 12.99
N ASP A 69 -11.15 -1.59 12.85
CA ASP A 69 -12.25 -1.14 13.71
C ASP A 69 -13.38 -2.19 13.76
N LYS A 70 -13.84 -2.64 12.60
CA LYS A 70 -14.86 -3.72 12.48
C LYS A 70 -14.41 -5.07 13.06
N ALA A 71 -13.11 -5.30 13.16
CA ALA A 71 -12.54 -6.51 13.76
C ALA A 71 -12.19 -6.35 15.25
N GLY A 72 -12.45 -5.18 15.85
CA GLY A 72 -12.13 -4.88 17.24
C GLY A 72 -10.63 -4.72 17.50
N ILE A 73 -9.83 -4.38 16.49
CA ILE A 73 -8.38 -4.18 16.60
C ILE A 73 -8.10 -2.69 16.82
N THR A 74 -7.74 -2.31 18.04
CA THR A 74 -7.35 -0.94 18.38
C THR A 74 -5.84 -0.75 18.12
N PHE A 75 -5.48 0.26 17.33
CA PHE A 75 -4.10 0.71 17.21
C PHE A 75 -3.88 1.79 18.27
N ASN A 76 -3.31 1.40 19.41
CA ASN A 76 -2.91 2.33 20.47
C ASN A 76 -1.51 2.87 20.21
#